data_AF-A0A8H6KD46-F1
#
_entry.id   AF-A0A8H6KD46-F1
#
_cell.length_a   1.000
_cell.length_b   1.000
_cell.length_c   1.000
_cell.angle_alpha   90.00
_cell.angle_beta   90.00
_cell.angle_gamma   90.00
#
_symmetry.space_group_name_H-M   'P 1'
#
loop_
_entity.id
_entity.type
_entity.pdbx_description
1 polymer ?
#
loop_
_entity_poly.entity_id
_entity_poly.type
_entity_poly.pdbx_seq_one_letter_code
_entity_poly.pdbx_strand_id
1 'polypeptide(L)' 'MSSAASPRFWAGPIRYCRWAAREKPAYFWSVVLGALGPVQIALVPPVRKAFGDYNAPPIPVTYPVPSGPRKQLTGYDDE' A
#
# COMPACT_ATOMS: atom_id res chain seq x y z
N MET A 1 -30.94 27.13 -18.45
CA MET A 1 -29.81 26.18 -18.33
C MET A 1 -30.37 24.79 -18.60
N SER A 2 -30.15 24.24 -19.81
CA SER A 2 -30.69 22.93 -20.16
C SER A 2 -30.05 21.89 -19.24
N SER A 3 -30.86 21.27 -18.38
CA SER A 3 -30.46 20.10 -17.61
C SER A 3 -30.22 18.97 -18.60
N ALA A 4 -28.98 18.84 -19.08
CA ALA A 4 -28.60 17.74 -19.94
C ALA A 4 -28.80 16.45 -19.14
N ALA A 5 -29.73 15.60 -19.59
CA ALA A 5 -30.05 14.34 -18.93
C ALA A 5 -28.76 13.60 -18.55
N SER A 6 -28.72 13.09 -17.31
CA SER A 6 -27.53 12.40 -16.81
C SER A 6 -27.19 11.23 -17.74
N PRO A 7 -25.95 11.15 -18.26
CA PRO A 7 -25.56 10.04 -19.13
C PRO A 7 -25.71 8.71 -18.39
N ARG A 8 -26.19 7.67 -19.07
CA ARG A 8 -26.31 6.33 -18.46
C ARG A 8 -24.93 5.66 -18.44
N PHE A 9 -24.53 5.14 -17.28
CA PHE A 9 -23.23 4.46 -17.12
C PHE A 9 -23.07 3.28 -18.10
N TRP A 10 -24.06 2.37 -18.13
CA TRP A 10 -24.00 1.16 -18.95
C TRP A 10 -24.12 1.39 -20.47
N ALA A 11 -24.54 2.57 -20.91
CA ALA A 11 -24.63 2.90 -22.34
C ALA A 11 -23.39 3.66 -22.85
N GLY A 12 -22.62 4.28 -21.96
CA GLY A 12 -21.50 5.14 -22.32
C GLY A 12 -20.63 5.48 -21.11
N PRO A 13 -19.85 4.52 -20.59
CA PRO A 13 -19.15 4.68 -19.32
C PRO A 13 -18.14 5.83 -19.34
N ILE A 14 -17.40 6.00 -20.44
CA ILE A 14 -16.43 7.11 -20.59
C ILE A 14 -17.15 8.48 -20.60
N ARG A 15 -18.30 8.56 -21.27
CA ARG A 15 -19.11 9.79 -21.29
C ARG A 15 -19.68 10.11 -19.91
N TYR A 16 -20.09 9.08 -19.15
CA TYR A 16 -20.53 9.23 -17.78
C TYR A 16 -19.40 9.72 -16.86
N CYS A 17 -18.23 9.10 -16.88
CA CYS A 17 -17.09 9.52 -16.06
C CYS A 17 -16.69 10.97 -16.35
N ARG A 18 -16.65 11.36 -17.63
CA ARG A 18 -16.33 12.74 -18.02
C ARG A 18 -17.36 13.78 -17.54
N TRP A 19 -18.64 13.40 -17.45
CA TRP A 19 -19.69 14.24 -16.88
C TRP A 19 -19.61 14.27 -15.35
N ALA A 20 -19.47 13.10 -14.71
CA ALA A 20 -19.39 12.96 -13.26
C ALA A 20 -18.20 13.72 -12.66
N ALA A 21 -17.06 13.73 -13.34
CA ALA A 21 -15.87 14.49 -12.91
C ALA A 21 -16.09 16.02 -12.85
N ARG A 22 -17.01 16.57 -13.66
CA ARG A 22 -17.30 18.01 -13.72
C ARG A 22 -18.54 18.41 -12.92
N GLU A 23 -19.63 17.65 -13.05
CA GLU A 23 -20.92 17.97 -12.44
C GLU A 23 -21.01 17.51 -10.98
N LYS A 24 -20.32 16.41 -10.65
CA LYS A 24 -20.34 15.76 -9.32
C LYS A 24 -18.92 15.43 -8.84
N PRO A 25 -18.03 16.43 -8.77
CA PRO A 25 -16.60 16.20 -8.55
C PRO A 25 -16.33 15.51 -7.21
N ALA A 26 -17.03 15.89 -6.14
CA ALA A 26 -16.84 15.30 -4.82
C ALA A 26 -17.06 13.77 -4.85
N TYR A 27 -18.16 13.30 -5.44
CA TYR A 27 -18.45 11.87 -5.52
C TYR A 27 -17.47 11.13 -6.44
N PHE A 28 -17.21 11.67 -7.63
CA PHE A 28 -16.34 11.02 -8.60
C PHE A 28 -14.93 10.86 -8.06
N TRP A 29 -14.31 11.94 -7.57
CA TRP A 29 -12.94 11.90 -7.08
C TRP A 29 -12.79 11.15 -5.75
N SER A 30 -13.81 11.14 -4.89
CA SER A 30 -13.76 10.32 -3.67
C SER A 30 -13.64 8.83 -4.00
N VAL A 31 -14.42 8.34 -4.97
CA VAL A 31 -14.34 6.94 -5.41
C VAL A 31 -13.03 6.63 -6.10
N VAL A 32 -12.56 7.52 -6.99
CA VAL A 32 -11.28 7.33 -7.70
C VAL A 32 -10.11 7.28 -6.73
N LEU A 33 -9.99 8.25 -5.82
CA LEU A 33 -8.91 8.29 -4.84
C LEU A 33 -9.02 7.13 -3.84
N GLY A 34 -10.25 6.80 -3.40
CA GLY A 34 -10.49 5.66 -2.53
C GLY A 34 -10.10 4.33 -3.18
N ALA A 35 -10.34 4.16 -4.48
CA ALA A 35 -9.96 2.96 -5.22
C ALA A 35 -8.44 2.90 -5.51
N LEU A 36 -7.78 4.05 -5.70
CA LEU A 36 -6.35 4.10 -5.95
C LEU A 36 -5.52 3.53 -4.78
N GLY A 37 -5.97 3.69 -3.53
CA GLY A 37 -5.26 3.15 -2.35
C GLY A 37 -5.07 1.62 -2.40
N PRO A 38 -6.15 0.81 -2.43
CA PRO A 38 -6.04 -0.64 -2.56
C PRO A 38 -5.28 -1.10 -3.82
N VAL A 39 -5.45 -0.39 -4.93
CA VAL A 39 -4.71 -0.66 -6.18
C VAL A 39 -3.20 -0.48 -5.98
N GLN A 40 -2.79 0.60 -5.29
CA GLN A 40 -1.39 0.83 -4.95
C GLN A 40 -0.82 -0.24 -4.03
N ILE A 41 -1.59 -0.72 -3.04
CA ILE A 41 -1.14 -1.81 -2.15
C ILE A 41 -0.82 -3.08 -2.95
N ALA A 42 -1.59 -3.37 -4.02
CA ALA A 42 -1.34 -4.53 -4.86
C ALA A 42 -0.16 -4.32 -5.84
N LEU A 43 -0.06 -3.13 -6.44
CA LEU A 43 0.90 -2.87 -7.53
C LEU A 43 2.26 -2.37 -7.05
N VAL A 44 2.32 -1.57 -5.98
CA VAL A 44 3.57 -0.92 -5.54
C VAL A 44 4.59 -1.93 -4.98
N PRO A 45 4.25 -2.93 -4.14
CA PRO A 45 5.23 -3.87 -3.61
C PRO A 45 6.00 -4.68 -4.66
N PRO A 46 5.39 -5.30 -5.69
CA PRO A 46 6.15 -6.03 -6.71
C PRO A 46 7.03 -5.09 -7.54
N VAL A 47 6.56 -3.87 -7.84
CA VAL A 47 7.34 -2.87 -8.56
C VAL A 47 8.57 -2.44 -7.76
N ARG A 48 8.41 -2.15 -6.46
CA ARG A 48 9.53 -1.80 -5.56
C ARG A 48 10.59 -2.91 -5.52
N LYS A 49 10.16 -4.17 -5.39
CA LYS A 49 11.06 -5.33 -5.42
C LYS A 49 11.81 -5.48 -6.75
N ALA A 50 11.17 -5.15 -7.87
CA ALA A 50 11.81 -5.18 -9.19
C ALA A 50 12.89 -4.11 -9.35
N PHE A 51 12.76 -2.97 -8.67
CA PHE A 51 13.77 -1.91 -8.61
C PHE A 51 14.85 -2.14 -7.54
N GLY A 52 14.85 -3.29 -6.86
CA GLY A 52 15.83 -3.62 -5.83
C GLY A 52 15.56 -2.95 -4.47
N ASP A 53 14.38 -2.34 -4.29
CA ASP A 53 13.92 -1.85 -2.99
C ASP A 53 13.24 -2.99 -2.22
N TYR A 54 13.93 -3.46 -1.18
CA TYR A 54 13.50 -4.56 -0.32
C TYR A 54 13.10 -4.07 1.07
N ASN A 55 12.24 -4.84 1.73
CA ASN A 55 11.86 -4.55 3.11
C ASN A 55 13.07 -4.69 4.03
N ALA A 56 13.21 -3.76 4.98
CA ALA A 56 14.22 -3.84 6.02
C ALA A 56 14.04 -5.13 6.84
N PRO A 57 15.14 -5.73 7.34
CA PRO A 57 15.05 -6.85 8.25
C PRO A 57 14.32 -6.43 9.55
N PRO A 58 13.64 -7.37 10.23
CA PRO A 58 12.96 -7.08 11.47
C PRO A 58 13.95 -6.66 12.56
N ILE A 59 13.63 -5.57 13.26
CA ILE A 59 14.42 -5.07 14.39
C ILE A 59 14.24 -6.05 15.56
N PRO A 60 15.31 -6.49 16.24
CA PRO A 60 15.19 -7.33 17.43
C PRO A 60 14.49 -6.56 18.55
N VAL A 61 13.36 -7.10 19.01
CA VAL A 61 12.59 -6.54 20.14
C VAL A 61 12.96 -7.16 21.49
N THR A 62 13.82 -8.18 21.47
CA THR A 62 14.33 -8.88 22.63
C THR A 62 15.84 -9.04 22.51
N TYR A 63 16.50 -9.35 23.63
CA TYR A 63 17.92 -9.69 23.61
C TYR A 63 18.14 -10.90 22.68
N PRO A 64 19.04 -10.81 21.69
CA PRO A 64 19.27 -11.89 20.74
C PRO A 64 20.02 -13.04 21.42
N VAL A 65 19.26 -14.03 21.89
CA VAL A 65 19.82 -15.25 22.49
C VAL A 65 20.31 -16.19 21.38
N PRO A 66 21.59 -16.58 21.36
CA PRO A 66 22.10 -17.56 20.40
C PRO A 66 21.39 -18.91 20.55
N SER A 67 21.04 -19.55 19.43
CA SER A 67 20.31 -20.84 19.41
C SER A 67 21.19 -22.07 19.69
N GLY A 68 22.30 -21.91 20.41
CA GLY A 68 23.30 -22.96 20.62
C GLY A 68 23.38 -23.46 22.07
N PRO A 69 24.02 -24.62 22.31
CA PRO A 69 24.33 -25.08 23.66
C PRO A 69 25.32 -24.12 24.33
N ARG A 70 25.28 -24.08 25.67
CA ARG A 70 26.22 -23.28 26.46
C ARG A 70 27.65 -23.73 26.21
N LYS A 71 28.56 -22.77 26.05
CA LYS A 71 30.01 -23.00 25.96
C LYS A 71 30.62 -22.76 27.33
N GLN A 72 31.56 -23.60 27.76
CA GLN A 72 32.40 -23.30 28.93
C GLN A 72 33.37 -22.18 28.53
N LEU A 73 33.44 -21.13 29.34
CA LEU A 73 34.27 -19.94 29.15
C LEU A 73 35.19 -19.81 30.37
N THR A 74 36.35 -19.18 30.21
CA THR A 74 37.34 -18.93 31.28
C THR A 74 37.87 -17.50 31.17
N GLY A 75 38.34 -16.89 32.28
CA GLY A 75 39.13 -15.64 32.23
C GLY A 75 38.62 -14.45 33.06
N TYR A 76 37.46 -14.58 33.70
CA TYR A 76 36.92 -13.61 34.68
C TYR A 76 36.45 -14.35 35.95
N ASP A 77 37.15 -15.43 36.29
CA ASP A 77 36.85 -16.21 37.50
C ASP A 77 37.37 -15.44 38.72
N ASP A 78 36.61 -15.47 39.81
CA ASP A 78 36.97 -14.80 41.07
C ASP A 78 38.15 -15.57 41.73
N GLU A 79 39.29 -14.93 41.96
CA GLU A 79 40.31 -15.48 42.89
C GLU A 79 39.79 -15.49 44.34
#